data_AF-A0A943BUM5-F1
#
_entry.id   AF-A0A943BUM5-F1
#
_cell.length_a   1.000
_cell.length_b   1.000
_cell.length_c   1.000
_cell.angle_alpha   90.00
_cell.angle_beta   90.00
_cell.angle_gamma   90.00
#
_symmetry.space_group_name_H-M   'P 1'
#
loop_
_entity.id
_entity.type
_entity.pdbx_description
1 polymer ?
#
loop_
_entity_poly.entity_id
_entity_poly.type
_entity_poly.pdbx_seq_one_letter_code
_entity_poly.pdbx_strand_id
1 'polypeptide(L)' 'MSPIETKRTTAIKVADALNSIEGVPVSAFAKELSAKWAKGEITGADMKAALIAKHKKIS' A
#
# COMPACT_ATOMS: atom_id res chain seq x y z
N MET A 1 15.83 6.87 7.15
CA MET A 1 14.50 6.35 7.49
C MET A 1 14.39 6.25 8.99
N SER A 2 13.27 6.69 9.55
CA SER A 2 12.91 6.45 10.94
C SER A 2 12.57 4.96 11.17
N PRO A 3 12.62 4.46 12.41
CA PRO A 3 12.29 3.07 12.71
C PRO A 3 10.89 2.64 12.23
N ILE A 4 9.92 3.56 12.24
CA ILE A 4 8.57 3.26 11.76
C ILE A 4 8.51 3.17 10.23
N GLU A 5 9.23 4.02 9.50
CA GLU A 5 9.32 3.95 8.03
C GLU A 5 9.92 2.61 7.59
N THR A 6 10.99 2.16 8.25
CA THR A 6 11.61 0.84 7.99
C THR A 6 10.61 -0.30 8.20
N LYS A 7 9.86 -0.29 9.31
CA LYS A 7 8.83 -1.31 9.58
C LYS A 7 7.75 -1.32 8.50
N ARG A 8 7.30 -0.14 8.06
CA ARG A 8 6.29 -0.01 6.99
C ARG A 8 6.81 -0.47 5.64
N THR A 9 8.05 -0.14 5.28
CA THR A 9 8.68 -0.66 4.05
C THR A 9 8.81 -2.18 4.07
N THR A 10 9.18 -2.78 5.20
CA THR A 10 9.21 -4.25 5.32
C THR A 10 7.82 -4.86 5.16
N ALA A 11 6.79 -4.26 5.78
CA ALA A 11 5.42 -4.72 5.62
C ALA A 11 4.95 -4.70 4.16
N ILE A 12 5.31 -3.66 3.40
CA ILE A 12 5.00 -3.55 1.96
C ILE A 12 5.67 -4.68 1.18
N LYS A 13 6.96 -4.94 1.42
CA LYS A 13 7.68 -6.04 0.74
C LYS A 13 7.05 -7.40 1.02
N VAL A 14 6.60 -7.65 2.25
CA VAL A 14 5.89 -8.88 2.61
C VAL A 14 4.55 -8.97 1.87
N ALA A 15 3.77 -7.89 1.83
CA ALA A 15 2.51 -7.87 1.09
C ALA A 15 2.71 -8.09 -0.42
N ASP A 16 3.75 -7.48 -1.01
CA ASP A 16 4.09 -7.68 -2.43
C ASP A 16 4.51 -9.13 -2.71
N ALA A 17 5.29 -9.74 -1.81
CA ALA A 17 5.68 -11.14 -1.92
C ALA A 17 4.47 -12.08 -1.84
N LEU A 18 3.55 -11.84 -0.90
CA LEU A 18 2.30 -12.61 -0.78
C LEU A 18 1.46 -12.50 -2.05
N ASN A 19 1.27 -11.29 -2.56
CA ASN A 19 0.54 -11.06 -3.82
C ASN A 19 1.22 -11.76 -5.01
N SER A 20 2.55 -11.79 -5.04
CA SER A 20 3.30 -12.49 -6.08
C SER A 20 3.14 -14.00 -6.03
N ILE A 21 3.00 -14.61 -4.84
CA ILE A 21 2.73 -16.04 -4.69
C ILE A 21 1.38 -16.40 -5.31
N GLU A 22 0.37 -15.54 -5.11
CA GLU A 22 -0.98 -15.72 -5.65
C GLU A 22 -1.10 -15.27 -7.12
N GLY A 23 -0.03 -14.78 -7.74
CA GLY A 23 -0.06 -14.25 -9.10
C GLY A 23 -0.91 -12.98 -9.26
N VAL A 24 -1.20 -12.27 -8.16
CA VAL A 24 -2.05 -11.07 -8.15
C VAL A 24 -1.15 -9.82 -8.25
N PRO A 25 -1.13 -9.10 -9.38
CA PRO A 25 -0.32 -7.91 -9.50
C PRO A 25 -0.88 -6.74 -8.68
N VAL A 26 0.00 -6.07 -7.93
CA VAL A 26 -0.38 -4.84 -7.21
C VAL A 26 -0.50 -3.67 -8.19
N SER A 27 -1.67 -3.03 -8.20
CA SER A 27 -1.92 -1.88 -9.08
C SER A 27 -0.95 -0.71 -8.81
N ALA A 28 -0.65 0.08 -9.85
CA ALA A 28 0.23 1.26 -9.72
C ALA A 28 -0.28 2.26 -8.66
N PHE A 29 -1.60 2.42 -8.55
CA PHE A 29 -2.21 3.28 -7.54
C PHE A 29 -2.00 2.76 -6.12
N ALA A 30 -2.14 1.45 -5.90
CA ALA A 30 -1.86 0.86 -4.59
C ALA A 30 -0.37 0.99 -4.23
N LYS A 31 0.54 0.83 -5.19
CA LYS A 31 1.99 1.06 -4.98
C LYS A 31 2.30 2.50 -4.58
N GLU A 32 1.65 3.48 -5.21
CA GLU A 32 1.80 4.90 -4.85
C GLU A 32 1.35 5.16 -3.40
N LEU A 33 0.17 4.66 -3.02
CA LEU A 33 -0.32 4.80 -1.65
C LEU A 33 0.59 4.11 -0.63
N SER A 34 1.08 2.90 -0.94
CA SER A 34 2.07 2.19 -0.12
C SER A 34 3.32 3.04 0.12
N ALA A 35 3.84 3.71 -0.91
CA ALA A 35 5.01 4.59 -0.77
C ALA A 35 4.72 5.80 0.14
N LYS A 36 3.56 6.44 -0.01
CA LYS A 36 3.13 7.58 0.84
C LYS A 36 2.98 7.15 2.31
N TRP A 37 2.37 5.99 2.54
CA TRP A 37 2.21 5.45 3.89
C TRP A 37 3.54 5.05 4.52
N ALA A 38 4.44 4.45 3.74
CA ALA A 38 5.78 4.10 4.21
C ALA A 38 6.51 5.32 4.79
N LYS A 39 6.39 6.48 4.14
CA LYS A 39 6.96 7.77 4.56
C LYS A 39 6.13 8.49 5.64
N GLY A 40 4.95 7.97 5.97
CA GLY A 40 4.04 8.59 6.93
C GLY A 40 3.30 9.83 6.43
N GLU A 41 3.29 10.06 5.12
CA GLU A 41 2.51 11.13 4.48
C GLU A 41 0.99 10.88 4.59
N ILE A 42 0.59 9.61 4.70
CA ILE A 42 -0.80 9.19 4.93
C ILE A 42 -0.88 8.14 6.03
N THR A 43 -2.03 8.07 6.71
CA THR A 43 -2.31 6.98 7.65
C THR A 43 -2.78 5.72 6.93
N GLY A 44 -2.82 4.59 7.63
CA GLY A 44 -3.41 3.36 7.08
C GLY A 44 -4.92 3.49 6.82
N ALA A 45 -5.62 4.33 7.59
CA ALA A 45 -7.03 4.62 7.39
C ALA A 45 -7.25 5.41 6.08
N ASP A 46 -6.41 6.41 5.82
CA ASP A 46 -6.46 7.21 4.58
C ASP A 46 -6.18 6.34 3.36
N MET A 47 -5.18 5.46 3.44
CA MET A 47 -4.88 4.49 2.38
C MET A 47 -6.12 3.62 2.08
N LYS A 48 -6.74 3.04 3.11
CA LYS A 48 -7.93 2.19 2.95
C LYS A 48 -9.08 2.96 2.31
N ALA A 49 -9.33 4.18 2.76
CA ALA A 49 -10.39 5.04 2.21
C ALA A 49 -10.14 5.34 0.73
N ALA A 50 -8.90 5.68 0.35
CA ALA A 50 -8.52 5.96 -1.03
C ALA A 50 -8.67 4.73 -1.95
N LEU A 51 -8.30 3.54 -1.46
CA LEU A 51 -8.47 2.28 -2.21
C LEU A 51 -9.95 1.96 -2.44
N ILE A 52 -10.80 2.08 -1.42
CA ILE A 52 -12.25 1.87 -1.54
C ILE A 52 -12.87 2.88 -2.51
N ALA A 53 -12.51 4.15 -2.39
CA ALA A 53 -13.03 5.21 -3.25
C ALA A 53 -12.65 4.99 -4.72
N LYS A 54 -11.43 4.52 -5.00
CA LYS A 54 -11.01 4.16 -6.37
C LYS A 54 -11.83 2.99 -6.91
N HIS A 55 -12.03 1.94 -6.12
CA HIS A 55 -12.82 0.79 -6.56
C HIS A 55 -14.26 1.19 -6.91
N LYS A 56 -14.92 1.98 -6.05
CA LYS A 56 -16.28 2.48 -6.27
C LYS A 56 -16.46 3.41 -7.48
N LYS A 57 -15.39 4.05 -7.97
CA LYS A 57 -15.44 4.89 -9.18
C LYS A 57 -15.25 4.09 -10.47
N ILE A 58 -14.73 2.87 -10.35
CA ILE A 58 -14.44 1.97 -11.47
C ILE A 58 -15.54 0.90 -11.62
N SER A 59 -16.23 0.56 -10.53
CA SER A 59 -17.49 -0.21 -10.50
C SER A 59 -18.67 0.60 -11.02
#